data_AF-A0A352S1R9-F1
#
_entry.id   AF-A0A352S1R9-F1
#
_cell.length_a   1.000
_cell.length_b   1.000
_cell.length_c   1.000
_cell.angle_alpha   90.00
_cell.angle_beta   90.00
_cell.angle_gamma   90.00
#
_symmetry.space_group_name_H-M   'P 1'
#
loop_
_entity.id
_entity.type
_entity.pdbx_description
1 polymer ?
#
loop_
_entity_poly.entity_id
_entity_poly.type
_entity_poly.pdbx_seq_one_letter_code
_entity_poly.pdbx_strand_id
1 'polypeptide(L)' 'MQDFWQAAAAQLERELTPQQFKTWIKPLAPVAFDEEAHALRIAAPNRFKLDWVKSQFSGRITAL' A
#
# COMPACT_ATOMS: atom_id res chain seq x y z
N MET A 1 -2.14 -0.16 14.80
CA MET A 1 -2.26 -1.10 13.65
C MET A 1 -3.02 -0.52 12.46
N GLN A 2 -4.12 0.22 12.64
CA GLN A 2 -4.84 0.85 11.50
C GLN A 2 -4.17 2.14 11.00
N ASP A 3 -3.42 2.83 11.87
CA ASP A 3 -2.88 4.16 11.61
C ASP A 3 -1.80 4.20 10.51
N PHE A 4 -0.88 3.23 10.45
CA PHE A 4 0.17 3.21 9.42
C PHE A 4 -0.42 2.99 8.02
N TRP A 5 -1.34 2.04 7.87
CA TRP A 5 -2.03 1.82 6.59
C TRP A 5 -2.88 3.01 6.21
N GLN A 6 -3.58 3.65 7.16
CA GLN A 6 -4.31 4.87 6.89
C GLN A 6 -3.39 6.02 6.48
N ALA A 7 -2.25 6.20 7.13
CA ALA A 7 -1.27 7.22 6.77
C ALA A 7 -0.69 6.96 5.37
N ALA A 8 -0.28 5.72 5.10
CA ALA A 8 0.17 5.30 3.78
C ALA A 8 -0.94 5.51 2.74
N ALA A 9 -2.15 5.03 2.98
CA ALA A 9 -3.28 5.19 2.07
C ALA A 9 -3.65 6.66 1.83
N ALA A 10 -3.59 7.52 2.85
CA ALA A 10 -3.84 8.95 2.70
C ALA A 10 -2.77 9.63 1.84
N GLN A 11 -1.52 9.21 1.98
CA GLN A 11 -0.43 9.68 1.11
C GLN A 11 -0.64 9.20 -0.33
N LEU A 12 -1.03 7.94 -0.50
CA LEU A 12 -1.38 7.37 -1.80
C LEU A 12 -2.58 8.04 -2.45
N GLU A 13 -3.59 8.43 -1.68
CA GLU A 13 -4.77 9.14 -2.18
C GLU A 13 -4.44 10.54 -2.71
N ARG A 14 -3.41 11.19 -2.17
CA ARG A 14 -2.93 12.50 -2.66
C ARG A 14 -2.14 12.41 -3.96
N GLU A 15 -1.52 11.27 -4.23
CA GLU A 15 -0.60 11.10 -5.35
C GLU A 15 -1.23 10.32 -6.52
N LEU A 16 -2.15 9.41 -6.20
CA LEU A 16 -2.92 8.66 -7.16
C LEU A 16 -4.20 9.41 -7.51
N THR A 17 -4.65 9.24 -8.75
CA THR A 17 -6.00 9.68 -9.09
C THR A 17 -7.03 8.85 -8.31
N PRO A 18 -8.19 9.42 -7.96
CA PRO A 18 -9.22 8.71 -7.17
C PRO A 18 -9.67 7.39 -7.81
N GLN A 19 -9.55 7.27 -9.14
CA GLN A 19 -9.80 6.05 -9.88
C GLN A 19 -8.72 4.99 -9.65
N GLN A 20 -7.44 5.36 -9.67
CA GLN A 20 -6.34 4.46 -9.36
C GLN A 20 -6.40 3.99 -7.91
N PHE A 21 -6.67 4.90 -6.97
CA PHE A 21 -6.83 4.55 -5.56
C PHE A 21 -7.97 3.52 -5.37
N LYS A 22 -9.15 3.76 -5.96
CA LYS A 22 -10.26 2.80 -5.88
C LYS A 22 -10.00 1.47 -6.59
N THR A 23 -9.17 1.45 -7.62
CA THR A 23 -8.92 0.25 -8.44
C THR A 23 -7.80 -0.61 -7.88
N TRP A 24 -6.74 0.04 -7.37
CA TRP A 24 -5.52 -0.60 -6.90
C TRP A 24 -5.44 -0.67 -5.39
N ILE A 25 -5.81 0.37 -4.63
CA ILE A 25 -5.66 0.42 -3.16
C ILE A 25 -6.88 -0.12 -2.42
N LYS A 26 -8.09 0.23 -2.84
CA LYS A 26 -9.33 -0.25 -2.21
C LYS A 26 -9.46 -1.78 -2.10
N PRO A 27 -9.03 -2.60 -3.08
CA PRO A 27 -9.07 -4.06 -2.96
C PRO A 27 -7.88 -4.65 -2.18
N LEU A 28 -6.93 -3.83 -1.72
CA LEU A 28 -5.82 -4.29 -0.90
C LEU A 28 -6.24 -4.30 0.57
N ALA A 29 -5.88 -5.37 1.26
CA ALA A 29 -6.08 -5.48 2.69
C ALA A 29 -4.71 -5.54 3.39
N PRO A 30 -4.40 -4.64 4.34
CA PRO A 30 -3.23 -4.80 5.18
C PRO A 30 -3.39 -6.07 6.02
N VAL A 31 -2.41 -6.96 5.97
CA VAL A 31 -2.42 -8.25 6.68
C VAL A 31 -1.62 -8.16 7.97
N ALA A 32 -0.45 -7.54 7.90
CA ALA A 32 0.42 -7.33 9.04
C ALA A 32 1.34 -6.15 8.77
N PHE A 33 1.68 -5.42 9.82
CA PHE A 33 2.75 -4.43 9.80
C PHE A 33 3.80 -4.87 10.81
N ASP A 34 5.02 -4.98 10.35
CA ASP A 34 6.18 -5.34 11.16
C ASP A 34 6.92 -4.04 11.50
N GLU A 35 6.77 -3.58 12.74
CA GLU A 35 7.36 -2.31 13.19
C GLU A 35 8.89 -2.41 13.31
N GLU A 36 9.42 -3.57 13.71
CA GLU A 36 10.88 -3.77 13.82
C GLU A 36 11.55 -3.80 12.45
N ALA A 37 10.91 -4.45 11.46
CA ALA A 37 11.42 -4.51 10.09
C ALA A 37 10.94 -3.36 9.19
N HIS A 38 10.12 -2.43 9.71
CA HIS A 38 9.42 -1.39 8.93
C HIS A 38 8.70 -1.96 7.69
N ALA A 39 8.17 -3.19 7.79
CA ALA A 39 7.68 -3.95 6.66
C ALA A 39 6.15 -4.10 6.70
N LEU A 40 5.47 -3.58 5.68
CA LEU A 40 4.04 -3.73 5.51
C LEU A 40 3.71 -4.94 4.61
N ARG A 41 2.94 -5.89 5.15
CA ARG A 41 2.37 -7.02 4.38
C ARG A 41 0.96 -6.71 3.97
N ILE A 42 0.70 -6.82 2.67
CA ILE A 42 -0.59 -6.49 2.06
C ILE A 42 -1.06 -7.72 1.27
N ALA A 43 -2.31 -8.11 1.48
CA ALA A 43 -2.99 -9.11 0.65
C ALA A 43 -3.64 -8.40 -0.54
N ALA A 44 -3.36 -8.92 -1.72
CA ALA A 44 -4.03 -8.52 -2.94
C ALA A 44 -4.82 -9.70 -3.50
N PRO A 45 -6.02 -9.48 -4.08
CA PRO A 45 -6.79 -10.53 -4.71
C PRO A 45 -6.14 -11.06 -6.00
N ASN A 46 -5.16 -10.33 -6.55
CA ASN A 46 -4.48 -10.74 -7.78
C ASN A 46 -3.01 -10.29 -7.79
N ARG A 47 -2.12 -11.12 -8.33
CA ARG A 47 -0.66 -10.89 -8.29
C ARG A 47 -0.22 -9.67 -9.08
N PHE A 48 -0.92 -9.33 -10.17
CA PHE A 48 -0.68 -8.10 -10.94
C PHE A 48 -0.86 -6.82 -10.11
N LYS A 49 -1.89 -6.78 -9.26
CA LYS A 49 -2.14 -5.63 -8.37
C LYS A 49 -1.02 -5.52 -7.35
N LEU A 50 -0.63 -6.66 -6.77
CA LEU A 50 0.48 -6.70 -5.83
C LEU A 50 1.79 -6.23 -6.46
N ASP A 51 2.08 -6.63 -7.70
CA ASP A 51 3.31 -6.27 -8.39
C ASP A 51 3.33 -4.78 -8.77
N TRP A 52 2.20 -4.22 -9.22
CA TRP A 52 2.08 -2.78 -9.51
C TRP A 52 2.27 -1.92 -8.26
N VAL A 53 1.58 -2.29 -7.18
CA VAL A 53 1.69 -1.68 -5.83
C VAL A 53 3.13 -1.80 -5.35
N LYS A 54 3.74 -2.97 -5.47
CA LYS A 54 5.13 -3.18 -5.08
C LYS A 54 6.08 -2.37 -5.95
N SER A 55 5.89 -2.27 -7.26
CA SER A 55 6.77 -1.49 -8.15
C SER A 55 6.66 0.02 -7.90
N GLN A 56 5.43 0.54 -7.75
CA GLN A 56 5.19 1.95 -7.45
C GLN A 56 5.54 2.35 -6.02
N PHE A 57 5.37 1.44 -5.05
CA PHE A 57 5.58 1.76 -3.62
C PHE A 57 6.87 1.21 -3.04
N SER A 58 7.53 0.20 -3.62
CA SER A 58 8.81 -0.32 -3.08
C SER A 58 9.86 0.79 -2.97
N GLY A 59 9.94 1.66 -3.98
CA GLY A 59 10.85 2.82 -3.94
C GLY A 59 10.51 3.87 -2.87
N ARG A 60 9.27 3.88 -2.35
CA ARG A 60 8.81 4.90 -1.39
C ARG A 60 8.70 4.39 0.04
N ILE A 61 8.30 3.13 0.22
CA ILE A 61 8.25 2.46 1.52
C ILE A 61 9.67 2.27 2.06
N THR A 62 10.66 2.10 1.18
CA THR A 62 12.08 2.03 1.59
C THR A 62 12.65 3.40 1.99
N ALA A 63 11.97 4.50 1.64
CA ALA A 63 12.45 5.87 1.86
C ALA A 63 11.78 6.58 3.07
N LEU A 64 10.91 5.87 3.81
CA LEU A 64 10.27 6.33 5.05
C LEU A 64 10.84 5.56 6.24
#